data_AF-A0A8W8JRE9-F1
#
_entry.id   AF-A0A8W8JRE9-F1
#
_cell.length_a   1.000
_cell.length_b   1.000
_cell.length_c   1.000
_cell.angle_alpha   90.00
_cell.angle_beta   90.00
_cell.angle_gamma   90.00
#
_symmetry.space_group_name_H-M   'P 1'
#
loop_
_entity.id
_entity.type
_entity.pdbx_description
1 polymer ?
#
loop_
_entity_poly.entity_id
_entity_poly.type
_entity_poly.pdbx_seq_one_letter_code
_entity_poly.pdbx_strand_id
1 'polypeptide(L)'
;VDVADPKSDMRPAEWKSQSSGETWIKLQSRVSVNIHINIPQKNQDQMFFKRIQGAILPYCQRIQDGIVMIDNKLRGGQELLVPSQYDGKKGKGKEKGAVMKEPMNVKFLTQLESSISTAPVIEDCSSRMIIKGCVSCRAFVNSRSTVDEATRAIKADFIRSLISRCELLSEDIDVIEEETSIKELYDTPIRVFGCLPSSTIEFCDYVFQDEKIEEVIQRIKELLDVLVTENDLDLTSEKVATEEDWSNAQGVQAQISASESTPSGQVREIPIGAILGAAVLILSVVLYFVTS
;
A
#
# COMPACT_ATOMS: atom_id res chain seq x y z
N VAL A 1 13.98 -42.54 13.89
CA VAL A 1 15.25 -43.16 14.31
C VAL A 1 15.33 -42.95 15.80
N ASP A 2 15.17 -44.01 16.57
CA ASP A 2 15.37 -43.95 18.02
C ASP A 2 16.85 -44.15 18.27
N VAL A 3 17.51 -43.10 18.78
CA VAL A 3 18.96 -43.09 19.01
C VAL A 3 19.36 -44.05 20.15
N ALA A 4 18.39 -44.51 20.94
CA ALA A 4 18.62 -45.43 22.05
C ALA A 4 18.48 -46.92 21.68
N ASP A 5 18.03 -47.27 20.47
CA ASP A 5 17.89 -48.67 20.04
C ASP A 5 19.18 -49.16 19.34
N PRO A 6 19.96 -50.09 19.95
CA PRO A 6 21.17 -50.64 19.34
C PRO A 6 20.93 -51.51 18.09
N LYS A 7 19.67 -51.77 17.72
CA LYS A 7 19.29 -52.41 16.45
C LYS A 7 18.88 -51.41 15.35
N SER A 8 18.93 -50.11 15.63
CA SER A 8 18.65 -49.05 14.66
C SER A 8 19.77 -49.00 13.60
N ASP A 9 19.49 -49.53 12.42
CA ASP A 9 20.35 -49.39 11.23
C ASP A 9 20.58 -47.89 10.91
N MET A 10 21.83 -47.41 11.04
CA MET A 10 22.27 -46.09 10.58
C MET A 10 22.36 -46.06 9.05
N ARG A 11 21.21 -46.11 8.37
CA ARG A 11 21.16 -45.88 6.93
C ARG A 11 21.19 -44.37 6.69
N PRO A 12 22.03 -43.87 5.76
CA PRO A 12 21.95 -42.49 5.31
C PRO A 12 20.51 -42.16 4.93
N ALA A 13 20.03 -40.98 5.30
CA ALA A 13 18.68 -40.55 4.94
C ALA A 13 18.52 -40.58 3.41
N GLU A 14 17.78 -41.55 2.89
CA GLU A 14 17.44 -41.60 1.48
C GLU A 14 16.43 -40.49 1.17
N TRP A 15 16.90 -39.39 0.60
CA TRP A 15 16.03 -38.34 0.09
C TRP A 15 15.36 -38.84 -1.19
N LYS A 16 14.14 -39.35 -1.05
CA LYS A 16 13.27 -39.63 -2.19
C LYS A 16 12.64 -38.32 -2.62
N SER A 17 13.24 -37.67 -3.62
CA SER A 17 12.59 -36.56 -4.34
C SER A 17 11.30 -37.09 -4.97
N GLN A 18 10.16 -36.77 -4.38
CA GLN A 18 8.87 -37.04 -5.00
C GLN A 18 8.61 -35.94 -6.03
N SER A 19 8.85 -36.26 -7.31
CA SER A 19 8.62 -35.34 -8.44
C SER A 19 7.14 -35.10 -8.78
N SER A 20 6.20 -35.57 -7.96
CA SER A 20 4.78 -35.56 -8.31
C SER A 20 3.97 -34.50 -7.54
N GLY A 21 3.76 -33.35 -8.20
CA GLY A 21 2.51 -32.59 -8.10
C GLY A 21 2.48 -31.34 -7.23
N GLU A 22 3.57 -30.97 -6.57
CA GLU A 22 3.65 -29.69 -5.85
C GLU A 22 4.09 -28.60 -6.81
N THR A 23 3.10 -27.84 -7.28
CA THR A 23 3.32 -26.66 -8.13
C THR A 23 2.97 -25.42 -7.34
N TRP A 24 3.73 -24.35 -7.55
CA TRP A 24 3.43 -23.05 -6.98
C TRP A 24 2.40 -22.33 -7.84
N ILE A 25 1.44 -21.69 -7.19
CA ILE A 25 0.42 -20.87 -7.82
C ILE A 25 0.72 -19.42 -7.46
N LYS A 26 0.92 -18.60 -8.49
CA LYS A 26 1.04 -17.15 -8.34
C LYS A 26 -0.35 -16.54 -8.21
N LEU A 27 -0.56 -15.78 -7.15
CA LEU A 27 -1.68 -14.87 -6.93
C LEU A 27 -1.16 -13.47 -7.18
N GLN A 28 -1.93 -12.65 -7.90
CA GLN A 28 -1.55 -11.27 -8.16
C GLN A 28 -2.71 -10.29 -8.00
N SER A 29 -2.40 -9.09 -7.54
CA SER A 29 -3.36 -8.00 -7.43
C SER A 29 -2.67 -6.64 -7.58
N ARG A 30 -3.45 -5.61 -7.90
CA ARG A 30 -3.04 -4.21 -7.81
C ARG A 30 -4.04 -3.49 -6.94
N VAL A 31 -3.57 -2.95 -5.83
CA VAL A 31 -4.42 -2.33 -4.82
C VAL A 31 -4.10 -0.85 -4.77
N SER A 32 -5.07 -0.01 -5.17
CA SER A 32 -4.96 1.44 -5.03
C SER A 32 -4.90 1.81 -3.56
N VAL A 33 -4.06 2.78 -3.22
CA VAL A 33 -3.94 3.37 -1.89
C VAL A 33 -4.33 4.83 -2.02
N ASN A 34 -5.24 5.27 -1.17
CA ASN A 34 -5.61 6.68 -1.03
C ASN A 34 -6.03 6.91 0.42
N ILE A 35 -5.10 7.37 1.25
CA ILE A 35 -5.27 7.53 2.68
C ILE A 35 -5.13 9.01 3.00
N HIS A 36 -6.16 9.57 3.63
CA HIS A 36 -6.15 10.94 4.12
C HIS A 36 -6.02 10.91 5.64
N ILE A 37 -5.04 11.66 6.14
CA ILE A 37 -4.63 11.60 7.54
C ILE A 37 -4.65 13.03 8.07
N ASN A 38 -5.51 13.29 9.03
CA ASN A 38 -5.41 14.51 9.82
C ASN A 38 -4.51 14.23 11.02
N ILE A 39 -3.54 15.10 11.26
CA ILE A 39 -2.55 14.94 12.32
C ILE A 39 -2.97 15.85 13.48
N PRO A 40 -3.47 15.28 14.59
CA PRO A 40 -3.92 16.07 15.73
C PRO A 40 -2.77 16.87 16.32
N GLN A 41 -3.04 18.08 16.82
CA GLN A 41 -2.00 18.95 17.40
C GLN A 41 -1.25 18.27 18.57
N LYS A 42 -1.95 17.44 19.35
CA LYS A 42 -1.37 16.59 20.43
C LYS A 42 -0.31 15.58 19.94
N ASN A 43 -0.29 15.25 18.65
CA ASN A 43 0.64 14.29 18.05
C ASN A 43 1.73 14.98 17.22
N GLN A 44 1.83 16.30 17.25
CA GLN A 44 2.79 17.06 16.44
C GLN A 44 4.25 16.66 16.72
N ASP A 45 4.59 16.37 17.97
CA ASP A 45 5.95 16.03 18.41
C ASP A 45 6.29 14.53 18.26
N GLN A 46 5.38 13.71 17.72
CA GLN A 46 5.69 12.30 17.47
C GLN A 46 6.63 12.16 16.27
N MET A 47 7.54 11.18 16.35
CA MET A 47 8.38 10.77 15.22
C MET A 47 7.53 10.50 13.98
N PHE A 48 8.05 10.90 12.82
CA PHE A 48 7.35 10.81 11.54
C PHE A 48 6.82 9.40 11.26
N PHE A 49 7.65 8.38 11.46
CA PHE A 49 7.26 6.98 11.29
C PHE A 49 6.04 6.60 12.13
N LYS A 50 6.01 6.98 13.41
CA LYS A 50 4.91 6.65 14.32
C LYS A 50 3.59 7.28 13.86
N ARG A 51 3.66 8.49 13.29
CA ARG A 51 2.50 9.19 12.71
C ARG A 51 2.00 8.46 11.47
N ILE A 52 2.88 8.08 10.54
CA ILE A 52 2.50 7.30 9.34
C ILE A 52 1.94 5.94 9.73
N GLN A 53 2.62 5.20 10.60
CA GLN A 53 2.23 3.85 10.99
C GLN A 53 0.84 3.84 11.62
N GLY A 54 0.57 4.75 12.56
CA GLY A 54 -0.76 4.89 13.16
C GLY A 54 -1.84 5.23 12.14
N ALA A 55 -1.48 5.94 11.07
CA ALA A 55 -2.41 6.40 10.07
C ALA A 55 -2.71 5.40 8.96
N ILE A 56 -1.76 4.53 8.59
CA ILE A 56 -2.02 3.44 7.64
C ILE A 56 -2.72 2.24 8.30
N LEU A 57 -2.65 2.11 9.62
CA LEU A 57 -3.19 0.95 10.34
C LEU A 57 -4.69 0.70 10.08
N PRO A 58 -5.59 1.71 10.09
CA PRO A 58 -6.99 1.50 9.73
C PRO A 58 -7.16 1.01 8.29
N TYR A 59 -6.32 1.46 7.36
CA TYR A 59 -6.34 1.00 5.98
C TYR A 59 -5.92 -0.48 5.89
N CYS A 60 -4.83 -0.85 6.57
CA CYS A 60 -4.39 -2.24 6.67
C CYS A 60 -5.46 -3.14 7.28
N GLN A 61 -6.15 -2.68 8.34
CA GLN A 61 -7.24 -3.42 8.96
C GLN A 61 -8.41 -3.63 8.00
N ARG A 62 -8.78 -2.62 7.19
CA ARG A 62 -9.81 -2.78 6.15
C ARG A 62 -9.43 -3.81 5.08
N ILE A 63 -8.16 -3.87 4.68
CA ILE A 63 -7.68 -4.89 3.75
C ILE A 63 -7.72 -6.26 4.41
N GLN A 64 -7.34 -6.34 5.69
CA GLN A 64 -7.36 -7.57 6.48
C GLN A 64 -8.78 -8.13 6.64
N ASP A 65 -9.77 -7.27 6.92
CA ASP A 65 -11.17 -7.65 7.11
C ASP A 65 -11.95 -7.77 5.79
N GLY A 66 -11.42 -7.19 4.71
CA GLY A 66 -12.04 -7.18 3.40
C GLY A 66 -12.23 -8.57 2.79
N ILE A 67 -13.20 -8.70 1.91
CA ILE A 67 -13.48 -9.93 1.17
C ILE A 67 -12.55 -10.00 -0.04
N VAL A 68 -12.16 -11.21 -0.45
CA VAL A 68 -11.32 -11.42 -1.62
C VAL A 68 -12.04 -12.25 -2.67
N MET A 69 -11.99 -11.80 -3.93
CA MET A 69 -12.41 -12.58 -5.09
C MET A 69 -11.17 -13.09 -5.82
N ILE A 70 -11.19 -14.38 -6.19
CA ILE A 70 -10.14 -15.01 -6.99
C ILE A 70 -10.73 -15.34 -8.36
N ASP A 71 -10.11 -14.85 -9.42
CA ASP A 71 -10.59 -14.93 -10.81
C ASP A 71 -12.06 -14.50 -10.96
N ASN A 72 -12.40 -13.38 -10.31
CA ASN A 72 -13.74 -12.79 -10.26
C ASN A 72 -14.80 -13.68 -9.60
N LYS A 73 -14.42 -14.64 -8.75
CA LYS A 73 -15.35 -15.49 -8.01
C LYS A 73 -15.12 -15.37 -6.51
N LEU A 74 -16.21 -15.28 -5.77
CA LEU A 74 -16.20 -15.51 -4.33
C LEU A 74 -16.22 -17.02 -4.09
N ARG A 75 -15.27 -17.52 -3.31
CA ARG A 75 -15.09 -18.95 -3.04
C ARG A 75 -15.09 -19.20 -1.54
N GLY A 76 -15.45 -20.42 -1.14
CA GLY A 76 -15.45 -20.81 0.26
C GLY A 76 -14.02 -20.92 0.78
N GLY A 77 -13.76 -20.41 2.00
CA GLY A 77 -12.40 -20.37 2.56
C GLY A 77 -11.69 -21.72 2.63
N GLN A 78 -12.43 -22.77 2.99
CA GLN A 78 -11.93 -24.15 3.10
C GLN A 78 -11.87 -24.90 1.76
N GLU A 79 -12.34 -24.29 0.67
CA GLU A 79 -12.26 -24.87 -0.67
C GLU A 79 -10.79 -24.91 -1.11
N LEU A 80 -10.38 -26.00 -1.77
CA LEU A 80 -9.06 -26.06 -2.40
C LEU A 80 -8.95 -25.02 -3.49
N LEU A 81 -7.85 -24.25 -3.51
CA LEU A 81 -7.60 -23.24 -4.53
C LEU A 81 -7.61 -23.84 -5.93
N VAL A 82 -7.08 -25.06 -6.07
CA VAL A 82 -7.21 -25.88 -7.27
C VAL A 82 -7.95 -27.17 -6.93
N PRO A 83 -9.11 -27.45 -7.56
CA PRO A 83 -9.78 -28.74 -7.41
C PRO A 83 -8.85 -29.88 -7.82
N SER A 84 -8.79 -30.94 -7.01
CA SER A 84 -8.00 -32.13 -7.35
C SER A 84 -8.55 -32.79 -8.61
N GLN A 85 -7.69 -33.07 -9.60
CA GLN A 85 -8.05 -33.76 -10.85
C GLN A 85 -8.46 -35.24 -10.67
N TYR A 86 -8.73 -35.70 -9.45
CA TYR A 86 -8.97 -37.12 -9.16
C TYR A 86 -10.41 -37.60 -9.39
N ASP A 87 -11.38 -36.69 -9.57
CA ASP A 87 -12.74 -37.06 -9.96
C ASP A 87 -12.99 -36.81 -11.45
N GLY A 88 -12.56 -37.77 -12.27
CA GLY A 88 -13.06 -37.91 -13.64
C GLY A 88 -12.01 -38.16 -14.72
N LYS A 89 -11.99 -39.41 -15.20
CA LYS A 89 -11.32 -39.94 -16.41
C LYS A 89 -9.80 -40.18 -16.31
N LYS A 90 -9.46 -41.46 -16.11
CA LYS A 90 -8.20 -42.08 -16.53
C LYS A 90 -7.99 -41.90 -18.04
N GLY A 91 -7.41 -40.78 -18.45
CA GLY A 91 -6.80 -40.61 -19.76
C GLY A 91 -5.31 -40.93 -19.68
N LYS A 92 -4.85 -41.99 -20.36
CA LYS A 92 -3.42 -42.23 -20.57
C LYS A 92 -2.85 -41.05 -21.37
N GLY A 93 -1.98 -40.25 -20.76
CA GLY A 93 -1.30 -39.14 -21.43
C GLY A 93 -0.02 -38.74 -20.71
N LYS A 94 1.09 -38.81 -21.44
CA LYS A 94 2.48 -38.42 -21.12
C LYS A 94 2.65 -37.40 -19.99
N GLU A 95 3.63 -37.68 -19.12
CA GLU A 95 4.31 -36.69 -18.26
C GLU A 95 4.55 -35.41 -19.05
N LYS A 96 3.84 -34.35 -18.69
CA LYS A 96 4.21 -32.98 -19.03
C LYS A 96 4.89 -32.42 -17.80
N GLY A 97 6.13 -31.96 -17.96
CA GLY A 97 6.87 -31.22 -16.94
C GLY A 97 6.02 -30.07 -16.37
N ALA A 98 6.38 -29.61 -15.16
CA ALA A 98 5.66 -28.61 -14.38
C ALA A 98 5.08 -27.49 -15.26
N VAL A 99 3.80 -27.63 -15.63
CA VAL A 99 3.10 -26.62 -16.41
C VAL A 99 2.79 -25.50 -15.42
N MET A 100 3.47 -24.36 -15.60
CA MET A 100 3.15 -23.13 -14.89
C MET A 100 1.67 -22.84 -15.12
N LYS A 101 0.87 -22.86 -14.04
CA LYS A 101 -0.51 -22.38 -14.10
C LYS A 101 -0.46 -20.86 -14.29
N GLU A 102 -1.34 -20.35 -15.14
CA GLU A 102 -1.52 -18.90 -15.28
C GLU A 102 -1.75 -18.25 -13.91
N PRO A 103 -1.19 -17.05 -13.66
CA PRO A 103 -1.42 -16.34 -12.42
C PRO A 103 -2.91 -16.12 -12.15
N MET A 104 -3.34 -16.39 -10.92
CA MET A 104 -4.71 -16.14 -10.48
C MET A 104 -4.85 -14.67 -10.11
N ASN A 105 -5.88 -14.02 -10.66
CA ASN A 105 -6.12 -12.59 -10.42
C ASN A 105 -6.98 -12.41 -9.18
N VAL A 106 -6.51 -11.58 -8.27
CA VAL A 106 -7.14 -11.32 -6.98
C VAL A 106 -7.71 -9.92 -6.95
N LYS A 107 -8.95 -9.77 -6.49
CA LYS A 107 -9.59 -8.48 -6.23
C LYS A 107 -9.98 -8.36 -4.76
N PHE A 108 -9.59 -7.24 -4.16
CA PHE A 108 -9.98 -6.90 -2.79
C PHE A 108 -11.30 -6.13 -2.82
N LEU A 109 -12.25 -6.58 -2.00
CA LEU A 109 -13.51 -5.91 -1.72
C LEU A 109 -13.46 -5.44 -0.28
N THR A 110 -13.07 -4.19 -0.09
CA THR A 110 -13.11 -3.54 1.22
C THR A 110 -14.46 -2.85 1.40
N GLN A 111 -14.91 -2.79 2.65
CA GLN A 111 -16.09 -1.98 2.96
C GLN A 111 -15.74 -0.52 2.68
N LEU A 112 -16.48 0.10 1.75
CA LEU A 112 -16.50 1.55 1.63
C LEU A 112 -16.91 2.11 2.99
N GLU A 113 -16.26 3.17 3.46
CA GLU A 113 -16.62 3.82 4.72
C GLU A 113 -18.11 4.19 4.66
N SER A 114 -18.96 3.30 5.18
CA SER A 114 -20.39 3.48 5.20
C SER A 114 -20.65 4.46 6.32
N SER A 115 -21.07 5.65 5.93
CA SER A 115 -21.66 6.70 6.75
C SER A 115 -22.79 6.11 7.63
N ILE A 116 -22.43 5.54 8.77
CA ILE A 116 -23.37 5.27 9.86
C ILE A 116 -23.03 6.29 10.94
N SER A 117 -23.68 7.45 10.78
CA SER A 117 -23.88 8.53 11.74
C SER A 117 -23.06 8.45 13.03
N THR A 118 -21.98 9.23 13.07
CA THR A 118 -21.50 9.88 14.28
C THR A 118 -21.46 11.37 13.98
N ALA A 119 -21.92 12.21 14.90
CA ALA A 119 -21.81 13.66 14.78
C ALA A 119 -20.38 14.06 14.32
N PRO A 120 -20.22 15.12 13.51
CA PRO A 120 -18.91 15.56 13.08
C PRO A 120 -18.01 15.76 14.30
N VAL A 121 -16.87 15.06 14.33
CA VAL A 121 -15.87 15.23 15.37
C VAL A 121 -14.98 16.38 14.94
N ILE A 122 -15.04 17.48 15.68
CA ILE A 122 -14.12 18.61 15.50
C ILE A 122 -12.84 18.26 16.28
N GLU A 123 -11.71 18.23 15.58
CA GLU A 123 -10.39 17.99 16.18
C GLU A 123 -9.39 19.04 15.68
N ASP A 124 -8.66 19.65 16.62
CA ASP A 124 -7.58 20.58 16.29
C ASP A 124 -6.40 19.81 15.70
N CYS A 125 -6.07 20.11 14.44
CA CYS A 125 -5.05 19.41 13.67
C CYS A 125 -3.91 20.37 13.31
N SER A 126 -2.66 19.92 13.47
CA SER A 126 -1.48 20.68 13.08
C SER A 126 -1.21 20.60 11.58
N SER A 127 -1.54 19.47 10.96
CA SER A 127 -1.32 19.24 9.53
C SER A 127 -2.20 18.13 8.97
N ARG A 128 -2.22 18.02 7.63
CA ARG A 128 -2.83 16.92 6.89
C ARG A 128 -1.77 16.23 6.04
N MET A 129 -1.80 14.91 6.02
CA MET A 129 -0.96 14.07 5.16
C MET A 129 -1.85 13.23 4.25
N ILE A 130 -1.39 13.03 3.01
CA ILE A 130 -2.08 12.21 2.02
C ILE A 130 -1.09 11.19 1.49
N ILE A 131 -1.48 9.91 1.53
CA ILE A 131 -0.71 8.81 0.95
C ILE A 131 -1.50 8.26 -0.22
N LYS A 132 -0.98 8.41 -1.43
CA LYS A 132 -1.66 8.01 -2.67
C LYS A 132 -0.73 7.18 -3.54
N GLY A 133 -1.25 6.11 -4.12
CA GLY A 133 -0.47 5.25 -5.00
C GLY A 133 -1.18 3.95 -5.35
N CYS A 134 -0.41 2.97 -5.80
CA CYS A 134 -0.89 1.64 -6.10
C CYS A 134 0.18 0.62 -5.71
N VAL A 135 -0.23 -0.45 -5.06
CA VAL A 135 0.67 -1.52 -4.61
C VAL A 135 0.44 -2.74 -5.48
N SER A 136 1.50 -3.20 -6.14
CA SER A 136 1.51 -4.47 -6.85
C SER A 136 1.78 -5.60 -5.87
N CYS A 137 0.79 -6.48 -5.71
CA CYS A 137 0.84 -7.59 -4.78
C CYS A 137 1.09 -8.91 -5.51
N ARG A 138 1.99 -9.73 -4.98
CA ARG A 138 2.31 -11.06 -5.50
C ARG A 138 2.48 -12.03 -4.34
N ALA A 139 1.74 -13.14 -4.39
CA ALA A 139 1.88 -14.20 -3.41
C ALA A 139 1.97 -15.56 -4.09
N PHE A 140 2.75 -16.46 -3.51
CA PHE A 140 2.94 -17.82 -4.02
C PHE A 140 2.44 -18.82 -2.98
N VAL A 141 1.54 -19.70 -3.39
CA VAL A 141 1.00 -20.76 -2.52
C VAL A 141 1.08 -22.11 -3.21
N ASN A 142 1.15 -23.19 -2.44
CA ASN A 142 1.17 -24.53 -2.99
C ASN A 142 -0.16 -24.86 -3.69
N SER A 143 -0.13 -25.71 -4.72
CA SER A 143 -1.32 -26.15 -5.46
C SER A 143 -2.42 -26.80 -4.61
N ARG A 144 -2.07 -27.32 -3.43
CA ARG A 144 -2.99 -27.93 -2.46
C ARG A 144 -3.52 -26.94 -1.42
N SER A 145 -3.15 -25.66 -1.50
CA SER A 145 -3.59 -24.65 -0.55
C SER A 145 -5.09 -24.39 -0.69
N THR A 146 -5.71 -24.01 0.41
CA THR A 146 -7.09 -23.53 0.49
C THR A 146 -7.20 -22.09 0.00
N VAL A 147 -8.44 -21.65 -0.29
CA VAL A 147 -8.75 -20.25 -0.60
C VAL A 147 -8.38 -19.33 0.57
N ASP A 148 -8.54 -19.78 1.83
CA ASP A 148 -8.16 -18.99 3.02
C ASP A 148 -6.64 -18.77 3.09
N GLU A 149 -5.83 -19.80 2.77
CA GLU A 149 -4.38 -19.66 2.72
C GLU A 149 -3.92 -18.72 1.61
N ALA A 150 -4.53 -18.83 0.43
CA ALA A 150 -4.31 -17.91 -0.68
C ALA A 150 -4.65 -16.46 -0.31
N THR A 151 -5.83 -16.27 0.30
CA THR A 151 -6.33 -14.97 0.77
C THR A 151 -5.41 -14.36 1.83
N ARG A 152 -4.94 -15.17 2.78
CA ARG A 152 -4.01 -14.73 3.82
C ARG A 152 -2.66 -14.32 3.22
N ALA A 153 -2.14 -15.11 2.29
CA ALA A 153 -0.85 -14.83 1.67
C ALA A 153 -0.85 -13.50 0.90
N ILE A 154 -1.86 -13.26 0.06
CA ILE A 154 -1.94 -12.03 -0.73
C ILE A 154 -2.29 -10.78 0.11
N LYS A 155 -3.11 -10.93 1.16
CA LYS A 155 -3.33 -9.85 2.16
C LYS A 155 -2.04 -9.49 2.89
N ALA A 156 -1.31 -10.51 3.34
CA ALA A 156 -0.05 -10.31 4.05
C ALA A 156 1.00 -9.63 3.16
N ASP A 157 1.05 -9.97 1.87
CA ASP A 157 1.94 -9.32 0.91
C ASP A 157 1.62 -7.81 0.78
N PHE A 158 0.35 -7.46 0.58
CA PHE A 158 -0.08 -6.05 0.53
C PHE A 158 0.30 -5.29 1.81
N ILE A 159 -0.10 -5.82 2.97
CA ILE A 159 0.07 -5.14 4.27
C ILE A 159 1.54 -4.95 4.58
N ARG A 160 2.35 -6.00 4.40
CA ARG A 160 3.80 -5.93 4.63
C ARG A 160 4.44 -4.94 3.67
N SER A 161 4.05 -4.95 2.39
CA SER A 161 4.63 -4.02 1.42
C SER A 161 4.32 -2.56 1.74
N LEU A 162 3.09 -2.26 2.17
CA LEU A 162 2.72 -0.90 2.56
C LEU A 162 3.50 -0.44 3.80
N ILE A 163 3.61 -1.31 4.83
CA ILE A 163 4.36 -0.99 6.05
C ILE A 163 5.85 -0.80 5.74
N SER A 164 6.48 -1.72 5.02
CA SER A 164 7.91 -1.61 4.69
C SER A 164 8.24 -0.35 3.89
N ARG A 165 7.37 0.06 2.96
CA ARG A 165 7.57 1.34 2.23
C ARG A 165 7.48 2.56 3.14
N CYS A 166 6.61 2.53 4.14
CA CYS A 166 6.51 3.60 5.14
C CYS A 166 7.70 3.60 6.11
N GLU A 167 8.20 2.43 6.49
CA GLU A 167 9.42 2.26 7.30
C GLU A 167 10.63 2.83 6.56
N LEU A 168 10.91 2.31 5.36
CA LEU A 168 12.04 2.74 4.52
C LEU A 168 12.00 4.24 4.21
N LEU A 169 10.83 4.78 3.89
CA LEU A 169 10.70 6.23 3.66
C LEU A 169 11.00 7.04 4.92
N SER A 170 10.59 6.56 6.10
CA SER A 170 10.86 7.29 7.34
C SER A 170 12.34 7.27 7.70
N GLU A 171 13.02 6.14 7.48
CA GLU A 171 14.47 6.02 7.66
C GLU A 171 15.23 6.97 6.71
N ASP A 172 14.79 7.06 5.44
CA ASP A 172 15.37 7.98 4.46
C ASP A 172 15.17 9.45 4.85
N ILE A 173 13.97 9.80 5.33
CA ILE A 173 13.68 11.15 5.83
C ILE A 173 14.55 11.50 7.03
N ASP A 174 14.72 10.58 7.98
CA ASP A 174 15.54 10.83 9.16
C ASP A 174 17.02 11.10 8.78
N VAL A 175 17.52 10.46 7.71
CA VAL A 175 18.86 10.74 7.15
C VAL A 175 18.92 12.09 6.44
N ILE A 176 17.89 12.45 5.66
CA ILE A 176 17.86 13.69 4.84
C ILE A 176 17.56 14.95 5.68
N GLU A 177 16.71 14.85 6.70
CA GLU A 177 16.32 15.99 7.56
C GLU A 177 17.48 16.49 8.44
N GLU A 178 18.51 15.66 8.68
CA GLU A 178 19.77 16.12 9.26
C GLU A 178 20.54 17.07 8.31
N GLU A 179 20.24 17.05 7.01
CA GLU A 179 20.97 17.78 5.96
C GLU A 179 20.16 18.93 5.32
N THR A 180 18.82 18.91 5.32
CA THR A 180 17.97 19.90 4.62
C THR A 180 16.59 20.15 5.27
N SER A 181 15.88 21.20 4.81
CA SER A 181 14.51 21.50 5.25
C SER A 181 13.50 20.45 4.79
N ILE A 182 12.56 20.10 5.68
CA ILE A 182 11.41 19.19 5.47
C ILE A 182 10.75 19.45 4.11
N LYS A 183 10.64 18.42 3.25
CA LYS A 183 9.93 18.49 1.98
C LYS A 183 8.42 18.35 2.23
N GLU A 184 7.59 19.01 1.43
CA GLU A 184 6.12 18.82 1.49
C GLU A 184 5.67 17.52 0.80
N LEU A 185 6.60 16.85 0.11
CA LEU A 185 6.35 15.73 -0.78
C LEU A 185 7.50 14.73 -0.69
N TYR A 186 7.13 13.46 -0.60
CA TYR A 186 8.05 12.34 -0.55
C TYR A 186 7.58 11.19 -1.41
N ASP A 187 8.51 10.55 -2.09
CA ASP A 187 8.27 9.36 -2.89
C ASP A 187 8.67 8.12 -2.09
N THR A 188 7.76 7.14 -1.96
CA THR A 188 8.14 5.86 -1.34
C THR A 188 9.03 5.05 -2.29
N PRO A 189 9.93 4.19 -1.78
CA PRO A 189 10.66 3.25 -2.60
C PRO A 189 9.74 2.41 -3.47
N ILE A 190 10.15 2.14 -4.71
CA ILE A 190 9.37 1.33 -5.66
C ILE A 190 9.71 -0.15 -5.50
N ARG A 191 8.71 -1.03 -5.62
CA ARG A 191 8.93 -2.46 -5.50
C ARG A 191 9.33 -3.08 -6.85
N VAL A 192 10.43 -3.82 -6.85
CA VAL A 192 10.91 -4.59 -8.01
C VAL A 192 10.79 -6.08 -7.74
N PHE A 193 10.64 -6.89 -8.78
CA PHE A 193 10.47 -8.33 -8.66
C PHE A 193 11.49 -9.08 -9.51
N GLY A 194 12.00 -10.21 -9.01
CA GLY A 194 12.86 -11.11 -9.77
C GLY A 194 12.48 -12.56 -9.51
N CYS A 195 12.92 -13.48 -10.38
CA CYS A 195 12.63 -14.91 -10.23
C CYS A 195 13.79 -15.64 -9.53
N LEU A 196 13.46 -16.59 -8.65
CA LEU A 196 14.46 -17.50 -8.10
C LEU A 196 14.95 -18.49 -9.18
N PRO A 197 16.25 -18.84 -9.22
CA PRO A 197 16.79 -19.78 -10.20
C PRO A 197 16.06 -21.13 -10.16
N SER A 198 15.71 -21.66 -11.33
CA SER A 198 15.03 -22.97 -11.47
C SER A 198 13.68 -23.07 -10.72
N SER A 199 13.05 -21.93 -10.40
CA SER A 199 11.76 -21.86 -9.71
C SER A 199 10.82 -20.87 -10.41
N THR A 200 9.53 -21.03 -10.17
CA THR A 200 8.50 -20.06 -10.58
C THR A 200 8.21 -19.04 -9.47
N ILE A 201 8.86 -19.17 -8.31
CA ILE A 201 8.70 -18.26 -7.19
C ILE A 201 9.49 -16.99 -7.48
N GLU A 202 8.86 -15.86 -7.23
CA GLU A 202 9.50 -14.55 -7.31
C GLU A 202 9.87 -14.04 -5.93
N PHE A 203 10.98 -13.31 -5.88
CA PHE A 203 11.34 -12.44 -4.75
C PHE A 203 11.03 -10.99 -5.12
N CYS A 204 11.11 -10.10 -4.14
CA CYS A 204 11.02 -8.67 -4.37
C CYS A 204 12.08 -7.93 -3.57
N ASP A 205 12.43 -6.74 -4.05
CA ASP A 205 13.24 -5.76 -3.32
C ASP A 205 12.62 -4.36 -3.52
N TYR A 206 13.16 -3.36 -2.82
CA TYR A 206 12.78 -1.97 -2.97
C TYR A 206 13.93 -1.16 -3.56
N VAL A 207 13.58 -0.17 -4.38
CA VAL A 207 14.52 0.73 -5.05
C VAL A 207 14.16 2.16 -4.70
N PHE A 208 15.13 2.90 -4.17
CA PHE A 208 14.99 4.34 -3.90
C PHE A 208 15.14 5.16 -5.19
N GLN A 209 14.71 6.43 -5.20
CA GLN A 209 14.68 7.21 -6.45
C GLN A 209 16.08 7.59 -6.96
N ASP A 210 17.05 7.69 -6.07
CA ASP A 210 18.44 8.01 -6.32
C ASP A 210 19.35 6.77 -6.40
N GLU A 211 18.82 5.60 -6.07
CA GLU A 211 19.52 4.32 -6.11
C GLU A 211 19.66 3.80 -7.55
N LYS A 212 20.86 3.31 -7.87
CA LYS A 212 21.12 2.70 -9.18
C LYS A 212 20.72 1.24 -9.19
N ILE A 213 20.24 0.74 -10.33
CA ILE A 213 19.79 -0.65 -10.44
C ILE A 213 20.93 -1.66 -10.18
N GLU A 214 22.18 -1.30 -10.47
CA GLU A 214 23.34 -2.13 -10.17
C GLU A 214 23.54 -2.35 -8.67
N GLU A 215 23.20 -1.37 -7.83
CA GLU A 215 23.28 -1.46 -6.37
C GLU A 215 22.22 -2.43 -5.84
N VAL A 216 21.02 -2.39 -6.42
CA VAL A 216 19.93 -3.33 -6.13
C VAL A 216 20.31 -4.76 -6.54
N ILE A 217 20.88 -4.93 -7.74
CA ILE A 217 21.35 -6.25 -8.22
C ILE A 217 22.43 -6.81 -7.30
N GLN A 218 23.37 -5.96 -6.85
CA GLN A 218 24.41 -6.37 -5.91
C GLN A 218 23.82 -6.75 -4.55
N ARG A 219 22.85 -6.00 -4.03
CA ARG A 219 22.12 -6.33 -2.79
C ARG A 219 21.37 -7.66 -2.90
N ILE A 220 20.69 -7.92 -4.02
CA ILE A 220 20.00 -9.19 -4.28
C ILE A 220 21.00 -10.36 -4.23
N LYS A 221 22.17 -10.19 -4.86
CA LYS A 221 23.23 -11.19 -4.83
C LYS A 221 23.76 -11.42 -3.41
N GLU A 222 23.98 -10.37 -2.63
CA GLU A 222 24.50 -10.48 -1.26
C GLU A 222 23.51 -11.13 -0.30
N LEU A 223 22.21 -10.81 -0.42
CA LEU A 223 21.19 -11.29 0.50
C LEU A 223 20.65 -12.68 0.13
N LEU A 224 20.52 -12.98 -1.18
CA LEU A 224 19.86 -14.20 -1.66
C LEU A 224 20.81 -15.18 -2.36
N ASP A 225 22.07 -14.78 -2.64
CA ASP A 225 23.02 -15.54 -3.47
C ASP A 225 22.46 -15.86 -4.87
N VAL A 226 21.63 -14.95 -5.40
CA VAL A 226 21.02 -15.07 -6.73
C VAL A 226 21.73 -14.14 -7.70
N LEU A 227 22.16 -14.69 -8.84
CA LEU A 227 22.71 -13.91 -9.94
C LEU A 227 21.58 -13.48 -10.87
N VAL A 228 21.32 -12.17 -10.91
CA VAL A 228 20.35 -11.53 -11.82
C VAL A 228 21.02 -10.41 -12.62
N THR A 229 20.45 -10.11 -13.77
CA THR A 229 20.70 -8.90 -14.55
C THR A 229 19.48 -7.99 -14.50
N GLU A 230 19.61 -6.74 -14.97
CA GLU A 230 18.47 -5.81 -15.06
C GLU A 230 17.29 -6.41 -15.84
N ASN A 231 17.56 -7.17 -16.90
CA ASN A 231 16.53 -7.81 -17.72
C ASN A 231 15.77 -8.94 -17.00
N ASP A 232 16.33 -9.46 -15.90
CA ASP A 232 15.69 -10.49 -15.09
C ASP A 232 14.75 -9.88 -14.03
N LEU A 233 14.75 -8.55 -13.90
CA LEU A 233 13.92 -7.80 -12.96
C LEU A 233 12.70 -7.18 -13.65
N ASP A 234 11.54 -7.29 -13.03
CA ASP A 234 10.36 -6.54 -13.40
C ASP A 234 10.35 -5.18 -12.70
N LEU A 235 10.72 -4.17 -13.47
CA LEU A 235 10.72 -2.75 -13.09
C LEU A 235 9.45 -2.01 -13.52
N THR A 236 8.49 -2.71 -14.12
CA THR A 236 7.29 -2.13 -14.76
C THR A 236 6.03 -2.28 -13.92
N SER A 237 6.08 -3.14 -12.90
CA SER A 237 4.97 -3.40 -11.99
C SER A 237 4.54 -2.18 -11.19
N GLU A 238 5.45 -1.25 -10.94
CA GLU A 238 5.20 0.02 -10.27
C GLU A 238 5.94 1.12 -11.05
N LYS A 239 5.45 2.36 -10.95
CA LYS A 239 6.11 3.51 -11.58
C LYS A 239 6.46 4.53 -10.52
N VAL A 240 7.53 5.27 -10.76
CA VAL A 240 7.77 6.50 -10.04
C VAL A 240 6.65 7.49 -10.37
N ALA A 241 6.39 8.22 -9.33
CA ALA A 241 5.51 9.32 -9.18
C ALA A 241 5.85 10.46 -10.19
N THR A 242 4.94 10.83 -11.11
CA THR A 242 5.15 11.88 -12.14
C THR A 242 4.31 13.13 -11.90
N GLU A 243 4.85 14.36 -11.81
CA GLU A 243 4.18 15.68 -11.59
C GLU A 243 2.66 15.82 -11.86
N GLU A 244 2.14 15.21 -12.93
CA GLU A 244 0.68 15.10 -13.19
C GLU A 244 -0.11 14.38 -12.08
N ASP A 245 0.38 13.27 -11.50
CA ASP A 245 -0.37 12.59 -10.42
C ASP A 245 -0.46 13.46 -9.13
N TRP A 246 0.40 14.50 -9.00
CA TRP A 246 0.53 15.47 -7.90
C TRP A 246 -0.50 16.57 -8.10
N SER A 247 -0.54 17.11 -9.32
CA SER A 247 -1.55 18.07 -9.74
C SER A 247 -2.95 17.49 -9.56
N ASN A 248 -3.14 16.20 -9.87
CA ASN A 248 -4.39 15.49 -9.63
C ASN A 248 -4.67 15.23 -8.14
N ALA A 249 -3.65 15.06 -7.29
CA ALA A 249 -3.83 14.96 -5.84
C ALA A 249 -4.28 16.31 -5.24
N GLN A 250 -3.73 17.42 -5.72
CA GLN A 250 -4.09 18.78 -5.30
C GLN A 250 -5.45 19.25 -5.85
N GLY A 251 -5.80 18.89 -7.09
CA GLY A 251 -7.06 19.29 -7.74
C GLY A 251 -8.32 18.76 -7.04
N VAL A 252 -8.24 17.57 -6.43
CA VAL A 252 -9.33 17.03 -5.56
C VAL A 252 -9.51 17.90 -4.31
N GLN A 253 -8.45 18.52 -3.79
CA GLN A 253 -8.49 19.38 -2.62
C GLN A 253 -9.18 20.72 -2.87
N ALA A 254 -9.07 21.28 -4.09
CA ALA A 254 -9.77 22.50 -4.47
C ALA A 254 -11.30 22.30 -4.62
N GLN A 255 -11.74 21.12 -5.09
CA GLN A 255 -13.17 20.84 -5.27
C GLN A 255 -13.89 20.48 -3.96
N ILE A 256 -13.21 19.85 -3.00
CA ILE A 256 -13.77 19.61 -1.66
C ILE A 256 -13.97 20.94 -0.93
N SER A 257 -12.99 21.86 -0.98
CA SER A 257 -13.11 23.21 -0.41
C SER A 257 -14.16 24.08 -1.11
N ALA A 258 -14.40 23.89 -2.42
CA ALA A 258 -15.38 24.66 -3.17
C ALA A 258 -16.83 24.16 -2.98
N SER A 259 -17.03 22.86 -2.74
CA SER A 259 -18.36 22.26 -2.62
C SER A 259 -19.03 22.44 -1.25
N GLU A 260 -18.31 22.90 -0.22
CA GLU A 260 -18.89 23.31 1.07
C GLU A 260 -19.51 24.72 1.04
N SER A 261 -19.39 25.46 -0.07
CA SER A 261 -19.99 26.78 -0.23
C SER A 261 -21.37 26.72 -0.90
N THR A 262 -22.32 26.00 -0.30
CA THR A 262 -23.75 26.24 -0.58
C THR A 262 -24.26 27.29 0.40
N PRO A 263 -24.64 28.51 -0.04
CA PRO A 263 -25.07 29.56 0.87
C PRO A 263 -26.50 29.27 1.34
N SER A 264 -26.67 28.90 2.61
CA SER A 264 -27.97 28.94 3.27
C SER A 264 -27.99 30.13 4.25
N GLY A 265 -29.00 31.00 4.08
CA GLY A 265 -29.36 32.04 5.04
C GLY A 265 -28.58 33.36 4.93
N GLN A 266 -29.14 34.34 4.22
CA GLN A 266 -28.73 35.74 4.34
C GLN A 266 -28.99 36.24 5.75
N VAL A 267 -27.95 36.45 6.55
CA VAL A 267 -27.95 37.44 7.62
C VAL A 267 -26.96 38.51 7.20
N ARG A 268 -27.50 39.68 6.81
CA ARG A 268 -26.71 40.88 6.52
C ARG A 268 -26.07 41.38 7.81
N GLU A 269 -24.83 40.97 8.06
CA GLU A 269 -23.97 41.67 9.00
C GLU A 269 -23.54 42.99 8.36
N ILE A 270 -23.99 44.10 8.94
CA ILE A 270 -23.55 45.43 8.57
C ILE A 270 -22.15 45.62 9.18
N PRO A 271 -21.09 45.89 8.38
CA PRO A 271 -19.76 46.10 8.94
C PRO A 271 -19.75 47.39 9.75
N ILE A 272 -19.70 47.26 11.08
CA ILE A 272 -19.64 48.35 12.06
C ILE A 272 -18.47 49.32 11.75
N GLY A 273 -17.41 48.84 11.09
CA GLY A 273 -16.29 49.66 10.63
C GLY A 273 -16.62 50.70 9.55
N ALA A 274 -17.61 50.45 8.69
CA ALA A 274 -17.99 51.41 7.64
C ALA A 274 -18.76 52.62 8.20
N ILE A 275 -19.54 52.41 9.27
CA ILE A 275 -20.33 53.47 9.92
C ILE A 275 -19.41 54.42 10.72
N LEU A 276 -18.42 53.87 11.42
CA LEU A 276 -17.44 54.68 12.16
C LEU A 276 -16.56 55.52 11.23
N GLY A 277 -16.14 54.97 10.09
CA GLY A 277 -15.35 55.71 9.10
C GLY A 277 -16.10 56.90 8.49
N ALA A 278 -17.38 56.73 8.16
CA ALA A 278 -18.22 57.80 7.61
C ALA A 278 -18.48 58.92 8.63
N ALA A 279 -18.68 58.58 9.91
CA ALA A 279 -18.90 59.55 10.97
C ALA A 279 -17.67 60.46 11.21
N VAL A 280 -16.45 59.90 11.19
CA VAL A 280 -15.20 60.66 11.34
C VAL A 280 -14.99 61.62 10.16
N LEU A 281 -15.28 61.17 8.94
CA LEU A 281 -15.17 61.99 7.74
C LEU A 281 -16.14 63.17 7.77
N ILE A 282 -17.40 62.95 8.13
CA ILE A 282 -18.40 64.02 8.25
C ILE A 282 -18.00 65.02 9.35
N LEU A 283 -17.51 64.54 10.50
CA LEU A 283 -17.06 65.41 11.59
C LEU A 283 -15.86 66.29 11.17
N SER A 284 -14.91 65.72 10.41
CA SER A 284 -13.76 66.48 9.89
C SER A 284 -14.15 67.56 8.88
N VAL A 285 -15.13 67.28 8.02
CA VAL A 285 -15.62 68.25 7.04
C VAL A 285 -16.39 69.38 7.73
N VAL A 286 -17.23 69.06 8.71
CA VAL A 286 -17.97 70.08 9.49
C VAL A 286 -17.01 70.96 10.29
N LEU A 287 -16.00 70.37 10.95
CA LEU A 287 -15.00 71.15 11.67
C LEU A 287 -14.18 72.07 10.75
N TYR A 288 -13.85 71.62 9.54
CA TYR A 288 -13.13 72.42 8.55
C TYR A 288 -13.95 73.66 8.11
N PHE A 289 -15.25 73.50 7.90
CA PHE A 289 -16.14 74.61 7.51
C PHE A 289 -16.54 75.55 8.65
N VAL A 290 -16.40 75.12 9.91
CA VAL A 290 -16.68 75.97 11.09
C VAL A 290 -15.44 76.75 11.55
N THR A 291 -14.24 76.34 11.12
CA THR A 291 -12.96 76.98 11.50
C THR A 291 -12.28 77.77 10.38
N SER A 292 -12.89 77.84 9.18
CA SER A 292 -12.52 78.72 8.06
C SER A 292 -13.55 79.83 7.89
#